data_AF-A0A7C0VVW3-F1
#
_entry.id   AF-A0A7C0VVW3-F1
#
_cell.length_a   1.000
_cell.length_b   1.000
_cell.length_c   1.000
_cell.angle_alpha   90.00
_cell.angle_beta   90.00
_cell.angle_gamma   90.00
#
_symmetry.space_group_name_H-M   'P 1'
#
loop_
_entity.id
_entity.type
_entity.pdbx_description
1 polymer ?
#
loop_
_entity_poly.entity_id
_entity_poly.type
_entity_poly.pdbx_seq_one_letter_code
_entity_poly.pdbx_strand_id
1 'polypeptide(L)' 'MKTLLVTGGAGFIGGNFVLHLLARGDGQVVNLDALTYAGNLETLADVRANPAHVFVHGDIGDRALVGDLLTRY' A
#
# COMPACT_ATOMS: atom_id res chain seq x y z
N MET A 1 -4.30 -3.51 16.61
CA MET A 1 -4.92 -3.31 15.29
C MET A 1 -4.08 -4.05 14.26
N LYS A 2 -4.67 -4.58 13.20
CA LYS A 2 -3.92 -5.37 12.20
C LYS A 2 -3.27 -4.41 11.20
N THR A 3 -1.97 -4.52 10.99
CA THR A 3 -1.27 -3.81 9.90
C THR A 3 -1.04 -4.78 8.75
N LEU A 4 -1.33 -4.36 7.52
CA LEU A 4 -1.11 -5.15 6.32
C LEU A 4 -0.15 -4.43 5.38
N LEU A 5 0.98 -5.07 5.08
CA LEU A 5 1.86 -4.66 4.01
C LEU A 5 1.31 -5.21 2.68
N VAL A 6 0.87 -4.33 1.80
CA VAL A 6 0.35 -4.66 0.47
C VAL A 6 1.36 -4.20 -0.56
N THR A 7 1.89 -5.12 -1.36
CA THR A 7 2.81 -4.80 -2.44
C THR A 7 2.07 -4.68 -3.78
N GLY A 8 2.43 -3.73 -4.64
CA GLY A 8 1.76 -3.55 -5.93
C GLY A 8 0.36 -2.94 -5.81
N GLY A 9 0.09 -2.22 -4.72
CA GLY A 9 -1.22 -1.68 -4.38
C GLY A 9 -1.61 -0.43 -5.17
N ALA A 10 -0.80 0.04 -6.12
CA ALA A 10 -1.20 1.06 -7.10
C ALA A 10 -1.62 0.46 -8.45
N GLY A 11 -1.56 -0.87 -8.60
CA GLY A 11 -2.08 -1.58 -9.78
C GLY A 11 -3.59 -1.87 -9.70
N PHE A 12 -4.14 -2.56 -10.70
CA PHE A 12 -5.58 -2.82 -10.79
C PHE A 12 -6.13 -3.66 -9.60
N ILE A 13 -5.63 -4.88 -9.41
CA ILE A 13 -6.10 -5.77 -8.33
C ILE A 13 -5.62 -5.25 -6.97
N GLY A 14 -4.35 -4.88 -6.88
CA GLY A 14 -3.76 -4.36 -5.64
C GLY A 14 -4.48 -3.11 -5.13
N GLY A 15 -4.76 -2.15 -6.01
CA GLY A 15 -5.49 -0.92 -5.65
C GLY A 15 -6.90 -1.19 -5.16
N ASN A 16 -7.68 -2.02 -5.86
CA ASN A 16 -9.01 -2.40 -5.38
C ASN A 16 -8.96 -3.14 -4.04
N PHE A 17 -7.93 -3.97 -3.81
CA PHE A 17 -7.73 -4.64 -2.53
C PHE A 17 -7.44 -3.64 -1.40
N VAL A 18 -6.57 -2.64 -1.64
CA VAL A 18 -6.28 -1.56 -0.68
C VAL A 18 -7.56 -0.77 -0.35
N LEU A 19 -8.31 -0.34 -1.36
CA LEU A 19 -9.58 0.38 -1.18
C LEU A 19 -10.58 -0.44 -0.37
N HIS A 20 -10.72 -1.73 -0.68
CA HIS A 20 -11.63 -2.63 0.03
C HIS A 20 -11.29 -2.80 1.51
N LEU A 21 -10.01 -3.01 1.84
CA LEU A 21 -9.58 -3.16 3.23
C LEU A 21 -9.81 -1.90 4.06
N LEU A 22 -9.51 -0.73 3.48
CA LEU A 22 -9.68 0.56 4.15
C LEU A 22 -11.16 0.90 4.34
N ALA A 23 -12.02 0.59 3.36
CA ALA A 23 -13.46 0.77 3.47
C ALA A 23 -14.09 -0.09 4.57
N ARG A 24 -13.55 -1.29 4.82
CA ARG A 24 -13.99 -2.19 5.89
C ARG A 24 -13.52 -1.78 7.29
N GLY A 25 -12.51 -0.92 7.38
CA GLY A 25 -11.91 -0.53 8.65
C GLY A 25 -11.14 -1.68 9.33
N ASP A 26 -10.66 -2.66 8.56
CA ASP A 26 -10.00 -3.86 9.08
C ASP A 26 -8.59 -3.60 9.64
N GLY A 27 -8.10 -2.36 9.57
CA GLY A 27 -6.83 -1.93 10.14
C GLY A 27 -6.09 -0.90 9.29
N GLN A 28 -4.76 -0.91 9.40
CA GLN A 28 -3.87 -0.03 8.64
C GLN A 28 -3.30 -0.78 7.43
N VAL A 29 -3.21 -0.08 6.29
CA VAL A 29 -2.58 -0.57 5.06
C VAL A 29 -1.31 0.21 4.80
N VAL A 30 -0.18 -0.50 4.73
CA VAL A 30 1.09 0.02 4.21
C VAL A 30 1.23 -0.48 2.79
N ASN A 31 1.06 0.40 1.82
CA ASN A 31 1.09 0.08 0.39
C ASN A 31 2.48 0.38 -0.18
N LEU A 32 3.25 -0.66 -0.46
CA LEU A 32 4.55 -0.58 -1.14
C LEU A 32 4.35 -0.80 -2.64
N ASP A 33 4.63 0.20 -3.45
CA ASP A 33 4.53 0.07 -4.91
C ASP A 33 5.74 0.71 -5.59
N ALA A 34 6.25 0.05 -6.62
CA ALA A 34 7.39 0.54 -7.40
C ALA A 34 6.98 1.64 -8.41
N LEU A 35 5.68 1.82 -8.64
CA LEU A 35 5.11 2.70 -9.65
C LEU A 35 5.77 2.47 -11.02
N THR A 36 5.81 1.19 -11.43
CA THR A 36 6.19 0.83 -12.80
C THR A 36 5.11 1.31 -13.78
N TYR A 37 5.23 0.97 -15.07
CA TYR A 37 4.24 1.35 -16.08
C TYR A 37 2.78 0.97 -15.74
N ALA A 38 2.58 -0.06 -14.90
CA ALA A 38 1.27 -0.56 -14.52
C ALA A 38 0.71 0.06 -13.23
N GLY A 39 1.52 0.83 -12.49
CA GLY A 39 1.10 1.49 -11.25
C GLY A 39 0.51 2.87 -11.52
N ASN A 40 -0.62 3.20 -10.89
CA ASN A 40 -1.28 4.49 -11.02
C ASN A 40 -1.81 5.00 -9.66
N LEU A 41 -1.27 6.13 -9.19
CA LEU A 41 -1.70 6.75 -7.93
C LEU A 41 -3.17 7.23 -7.94
N GLU A 42 -3.75 7.45 -9.12
CA GLU A 42 -5.16 7.81 -9.24
C GLU A 42 -6.09 6.64 -8.91
N THR A 43 -5.61 5.39 -8.96
CA THR A 43 -6.35 4.24 -8.42
C THR A 43 -6.59 4.34 -6.91
N LEU A 44 -5.77 5.13 -6.20
CA LEU A 44 -5.83 5.31 -4.74
C LEU A 44 -6.38 6.69 -4.32
N ALA A 45 -6.99 7.44 -5.24
CA ALA A 45 -7.42 8.82 -4.98
C ALA A 45 -8.34 8.93 -3.75
N ASP A 46 -9.29 8.00 -3.59
CA ASP A 46 -10.29 7.99 -2.50
C ASP A 46 -9.69 7.81 -1.11
N VAL A 47 -8.48 7.25 -1.03
CA VAL A 47 -7.79 6.95 0.24
C VAL A 47 -6.54 7.79 0.45
N ARG A 48 -6.30 8.81 -0.39
CA ARG A 48 -5.11 9.68 -0.31
C ARG A 48 -5.00 10.42 1.03
N ALA A 49 -6.12 10.76 1.65
CA ALA A 49 -6.19 11.43 2.96
C ALA A 49 -6.58 10.48 4.11
N ASN A 50 -6.68 9.17 3.86
CA ASN A 50 -7.07 8.22 4.90
C ASN A 50 -5.88 7.98 5.85
N PRO A 51 -5.99 8.26 7.16
CA PRO A 51 -4.87 8.08 8.11
C PRO A 51 -4.44 6.62 8.28
N ALA A 52 -5.31 5.67 7.92
CA ALA A 52 -4.99 4.24 7.93
C ALA A 52 -4.30 3.78 6.63
N HIS A 53 -4.09 4.66 5.65
CA HIS A 53 -3.35 4.35 4.41
C HIS A 53 -1.99 5.03 4.43
N VAL A 54 -0.93 4.23 4.37
CA VAL A 54 0.45 4.69 4.21
C VAL A 54 0.93 4.25 2.84
N PHE A 55 1.28 5.18 1.97
CA PHE A 55 1.89 4.87 0.69
C PHE A 55 3.42 4.98 0.77
N VAL A 56 4.12 3.98 0.23
CA VAL A 56 5.57 3.91 0.14
C VAL A 56 5.94 3.63 -1.30
N HIS A 57 6.64 4.58 -1.94
CA HIS A 57 7.22 4.35 -3.27
C HIS A 57 8.55 3.61 -3.12
N GLY A 58 8.63 2.39 -3.66
CA GLY A 58 9.84 1.58 -3.61
C GLY A 58 9.68 0.20 -4.25
N ASP A 59 10.80 -0.48 -4.46
CA ASP A 59 10.83 -1.82 -5.06
C ASP A 59 10.80 -2.91 -3.99
N ILE A 60 10.05 -3.98 -4.21
CA ILE A 60 10.03 -5.16 -3.33
C ILE A 60 11.37 -5.92 -3.32
N GLY A 61 12.20 -5.72 -4.34
CA GLY A 61 13.57 -6.23 -4.41
C GLY A 61 14.54 -5.50 -3.49
N ASP A 62 14.18 -4.32 -2.96
CA ASP A 62 14.96 -3.63 -1.93
C ASP A 62 14.76 -4.31 -0.58
N ARG A 63 15.69 -5.22 -0.25
CA ARG A 63 15.67 -5.98 1.00
C ARG A 63 15.75 -5.10 2.24
N ALA A 64 16.49 -4.00 2.19
CA ALA A 64 16.65 -3.11 3.34
C ALA A 64 15.32 -2.39 3.61
N LEU A 65 14.72 -1.82 2.56
CA LEU A 65 13.40 -1.18 2.65
C LEU A 65 12.34 -2.14 3.18
N VAL A 66 12.23 -3.33 2.59
CA VAL A 66 11.23 -4.32 3.03
C VAL A 66 11.45 -4.72 4.50
N GLY A 67 12.71 -4.91 4.91
CA GLY A 67 13.06 -5.21 6.31
C GLY A 67 12.65 -4.08 7.27
N ASP A 68 12.92 -2.84 6.89
CA ASP A 68 12.55 -1.66 7.68
C ASP A 68 11.02 -1.52 7.80
N LEU A 69 10.27 -1.73 6.71
CA LEU A 69 8.81 -1.67 6.73
C LEU A 69 8.20 -2.75 7.62
N LEU A 70 8.71 -3.99 7.56
CA LEU A 70 8.24 -5.10 8.41
C LEU A 70 8.56 -4.89 9.90
N THR A 71 9.59 -4.11 10.22
CA THR A 71 9.97 -3.82 11.61
C THR A 71 9.21 -2.62 12.16
N ARG A 72 8.90 -1.63 11.32
CA ARG A 72 8.30 -0.35 11.72
C ARG A 72 6.78 -0.40 11.96
N TYR A 73 6.07 -1.30 11.28
CA TYR A 73 4.61 -1.30 11.16
C TYR A 73 3.95 -2.60 11.64
#